data_AF-A0A8J8FUJ8-F1
#
_entry.id   AF-A0A8J8FUJ8-F1
#
_cell.length_a   1.000
_cell.length_b   1.000
_cell.length_c   1.000
_cell.angle_alpha   90.00
_cell.angle_beta   90.00
_cell.angle_gamma   90.00
#
_symmetry.space_group_name_H-M   'P 1'
#
loop_
_entity.id
_entity.type
_entity.pdbx_description
1 polymer ?
#
loop_
_entity_poly.entity_id
_entity_poly.type
_entity_poly.pdbx_seq_one_letter_code
_entity_poly.pdbx_strand_id
1 'polypeptide(L)'
;MRLECPSCGGLVRPFYREDEWGLKCEECDWRKNLPSRPSESTRLEWFKAYAREFLRREFDDCGVVKVVVRGPRGPRGSEYVAATVYASDHHSAIGPDGERVRGVEEELNELASELRVPPVRITVQPAHLAD
;
A
#
# COMPACT_ATOMS: atom_id res chain seq x y z
N MET A 1 -3.08 -17.54 12.03
CA MET A 1 -1.83 -17.38 11.25
C MET A 1 -2.16 -16.74 9.91
N ARG A 2 -1.53 -15.62 9.56
CA ARG A 2 -1.54 -15.05 8.20
C ARG A 2 -0.19 -15.38 7.56
N LEU A 3 -0.19 -15.93 6.35
CA LEU A 3 1.04 -16.14 5.57
C LEU A 3 1.45 -14.81 4.94
N GLU A 4 2.70 -14.42 5.10
CA GLU A 4 3.29 -13.23 4.51
C GLU A 4 4.35 -13.62 3.47
N CYS A 5 4.47 -12.83 2.40
CA CYS A 5 5.37 -13.11 1.30
C CYS A 5 6.79 -12.75 1.70
N PRO A 6 7.77 -13.68 1.65
CA PRO A 6 9.13 -13.39 2.08
C PRO A 6 9.83 -12.34 1.22
N SER A 7 9.43 -12.15 -0.04
CA SER A 7 10.03 -11.14 -0.92
C SER A 7 9.53 -9.72 -0.68
N CYS A 8 8.30 -9.52 -0.20
CA CYS A 8 7.71 -8.18 -0.14
C CYS A 8 6.92 -7.89 1.14
N GLY A 9 6.79 -8.84 2.06
CA GLY A 9 5.94 -8.74 3.26
C GLY A 9 4.44 -8.64 2.96
N GLY A 10 4.04 -8.89 1.71
CA GLY A 10 2.64 -8.81 1.27
C GLY A 10 1.81 -9.99 1.78
N LEU A 11 0.50 -9.80 1.92
CA LEU A 11 -0.41 -10.88 2.32
C LEU A 11 -0.40 -11.98 1.25
N VAL A 12 -0.23 -13.23 1.67
CA VAL A 12 -0.33 -14.40 0.82
C VAL A 12 -1.71 -14.99 1.00
N ARG A 13 -2.40 -15.24 -0.12
CA ARG A 13 -3.71 -15.90 -0.13
C ARG A 13 -3.61 -17.26 -0.82
N PRO A 14 -4.32 -18.28 -0.31
CA PRO A 14 -4.49 -19.50 -1.06
C PRO A 14 -5.33 -19.22 -2.31
N PHE A 15 -5.02 -19.90 -3.41
CA PHE A 15 -5.82 -19.89 -4.62
C PHE A 15 -5.97 -21.32 -5.16
N TYR A 16 -7.02 -21.56 -5.92
CA TYR A 16 -7.28 -22.81 -6.61
C TYR A 16 -7.39 -22.53 -8.11
N ARG A 17 -6.59 -23.21 -8.92
CA ARG A 17 -6.62 -23.08 -10.39
C ARG A 17 -6.21 -24.42 -10.99
N GLU A 18 -6.89 -24.84 -12.07
CA GLU A 18 -6.50 -26.03 -12.85
C GLU A 18 -6.29 -27.28 -11.98
N ASP A 19 -7.19 -27.48 -11.02
CA ASP A 19 -7.17 -28.58 -10.06
C ASP A 19 -5.98 -28.63 -9.08
N GLU A 20 -5.25 -27.52 -8.93
CA GLU A 20 -4.15 -27.37 -7.98
C GLU A 20 -4.39 -26.27 -6.94
N TRP A 21 -3.99 -26.54 -5.70
CA TRP A 21 -3.90 -25.53 -4.63
C TRP A 21 -2.53 -24.86 -4.64
N GLY A 22 -2.53 -23.53 -4.62
CA GLY A 22 -1.31 -22.74 -4.56
C GLY A 22 -1.40 -21.58 -3.57
N LEU A 23 -0.25 -20.96 -3.30
CA LEU A 23 -0.13 -19.71 -2.55
C LEU A 23 0.23 -18.59 -3.50
N LYS A 24 -0.54 -17.50 -3.48
CA LYS A 24 -0.30 -16.32 -4.32
C LYS A 24 -0.08 -15.11 -3.45
N CYS A 25 1.03 -14.42 -3.70
CA CYS A 25 1.23 -13.07 -3.21
C CYS A 25 0.68 -12.10 -4.24
N GLU A 26 -0.48 -11.50 -3.93
CA GLU A 26 -1.12 -10.52 -4.82
C GLU A 26 -0.18 -9.34 -5.12
N GLU A 27 0.65 -8.95 -4.15
CA GLU A 27 1.60 -7.85 -4.29
C GLU A 27 2.73 -8.12 -5.28
N CYS A 28 3.36 -9.30 -5.22
CA CYS A 28 4.41 -9.65 -6.18
C CYS A 28 3.86 -9.80 -7.60
N ASP A 29 2.60 -10.22 -7.73
CA ASP A 29 1.93 -10.30 -9.03
C ASP A 29 1.60 -8.91 -9.58
N TRP A 30 1.12 -7.99 -8.75
CA TRP A 30 0.90 -6.61 -9.16
C TRP A 30 2.20 -5.87 -9.47
N ARG A 31 3.29 -6.19 -8.78
CA ARG A 31 4.62 -5.59 -9.03
C ARG A 31 5.09 -5.76 -10.48
N LYS A 32 4.78 -6.89 -11.10
CA LYS A 32 5.08 -7.15 -12.52
C LYS A 32 4.27 -6.25 -13.47
N ASN A 33 3.11 -5.77 -13.02
CA ASN A 33 2.20 -4.92 -13.78
C ASN A 33 2.38 -3.43 -13.50
N LEU A 34 3.16 -3.03 -12.49
CA LEU A 34 3.45 -1.62 -12.18
C LEU A 34 4.08 -0.83 -13.34
N PRO A 35 4.94 -1.41 -14.22
CA PRO A 35 5.45 -0.69 -15.38
C PRO A 35 4.38 -0.39 -16.45
N SER A 36 3.20 -1.01 -16.36
CA SER A 36 2.14 -0.93 -17.36
C SER A 36 1.02 0.00 -16.90
N ARG A 37 0.41 0.74 -17.82
CA ARG A 37 -0.79 1.52 -17.52
C ARG A 37 -1.95 0.57 -17.17
N PRO A 38 -2.64 0.72 -16.02
CA PRO A 38 -3.70 -0.20 -15.63
C PRO A 38 -4.96 -0.05 -16.49
N SER A 39 -5.67 -1.17 -16.70
CA SER A 39 -7.03 -1.14 -17.25
C SER A 39 -8.01 -0.55 -16.24
N GLU A 40 -9.18 -0.07 -16.71
CA GLU A 40 -10.20 0.52 -15.82
C GLU A 40 -10.61 -0.41 -14.67
N SER A 41 -10.77 -1.71 -14.94
CA SER A 41 -11.14 -2.73 -13.95
C SER A 41 -10.05 -3.03 -12.92
N THR A 42 -8.80 -2.60 -13.16
CA THR A 42 -7.64 -2.95 -12.32
C THR A 42 -7.00 -1.76 -11.62
N ARG A 43 -7.46 -0.53 -11.88
CA ARG A 43 -6.84 0.71 -11.36
C ARG A 43 -6.70 0.73 -9.84
N LEU A 44 -7.73 0.30 -9.12
CA LEU A 44 -7.70 0.30 -7.65
C LEU A 44 -6.65 -0.68 -7.11
N GLU A 45 -6.63 -1.91 -7.61
CA GLU A 45 -5.66 -2.92 -7.17
C GLU A 45 -4.24 -2.52 -7.54
N TRP A 46 -4.05 -2.02 -8.76
CA TRP A 46 -2.79 -1.47 -9.23
C TRP A 46 -2.33 -0.30 -8.34
N PHE A 47 -3.22 0.64 -8.03
CA PHE A 47 -2.91 1.81 -7.19
C PHE A 47 -2.51 1.39 -5.77
N LYS A 48 -3.19 0.41 -5.17
CA LYS A 48 -2.83 -0.11 -3.84
C LYS A 48 -1.44 -0.75 -3.83
N ALA A 49 -1.08 -1.45 -4.90
CA ALA A 49 0.25 -2.04 -5.05
C ALA A 49 1.32 -0.95 -5.27
N TYR A 50 1.03 0.02 -6.13
CA TYR A 50 1.90 1.18 -6.38
C TYR A 50 2.15 1.96 -5.09
N ALA A 51 1.09 2.40 -4.41
CA ALA A 51 1.17 3.16 -3.17
C ALA A 51 1.98 2.41 -2.10
N ARG A 52 1.82 1.09 -1.99
CA ARG A 52 2.60 0.29 -1.05
C ARG A 52 4.09 0.31 -1.36
N GLU A 53 4.48 0.09 -2.62
CA GLU A 53 5.89 0.12 -3.02
C GLU A 53 6.49 1.52 -2.90
N PHE A 54 5.73 2.53 -3.33
CA PHE A 54 6.08 3.94 -3.20
C PHE A 54 6.37 4.30 -1.73
N LEU A 55 5.43 4.06 -0.82
CA LEU A 55 5.58 4.35 0.61
C LEU A 55 6.75 3.62 1.25
N ARG A 56 7.04 2.38 0.81
CA ARG A 56 8.19 1.64 1.32
C ARG A 56 9.51 2.27 0.92
N ARG A 57 9.62 2.79 -0.31
CA ARG A 57 10.82 3.50 -0.78
C ARG A 57 10.94 4.87 -0.15
N GLU A 58 9.82 5.59 -0.07
CA GLU A 58 9.78 6.97 0.40
C GLU A 58 10.13 7.13 1.88
N PHE A 59 9.88 6.09 2.69
CA PHE A 59 10.19 6.06 4.11
C PHE A 59 11.31 5.06 4.47
N ASP A 60 12.08 4.55 3.50
CA ASP A 60 13.10 3.52 3.73
C ASP A 60 14.16 3.95 4.76
N ASP A 61 14.54 5.24 4.73
CA ASP A 61 15.44 5.90 5.68
C ASP A 61 14.95 5.86 7.14
N CYS A 62 13.64 5.67 7.35
CA CYS A 62 13.01 5.58 8.67
C CYS A 62 12.92 4.13 9.20
N GLY A 63 13.49 3.16 8.49
CA GLY A 63 13.48 1.75 8.89
C GLY A 63 12.09 1.14 8.84
N VAL A 64 11.42 1.23 7.68
CA VAL A 64 10.09 0.66 7.44
C VAL A 64 10.13 -0.86 7.54
N VAL A 65 9.33 -1.41 8.45
CA VAL A 65 9.17 -2.86 8.62
C VAL A 65 7.99 -3.39 7.81
N LYS A 66 6.92 -2.59 7.65
CA LYS A 66 5.67 -3.04 7.04
C LYS A 66 4.87 -1.88 6.46
N VAL A 67 4.24 -2.11 5.31
CA VAL A 67 3.28 -1.18 4.71
C VAL A 67 2.00 -1.93 4.37
N VAL A 68 0.87 -1.43 4.86
CA VAL A 68 -0.45 -2.03 4.69
C VAL A 68 -1.35 -1.04 3.97
N VAL A 69 -1.81 -1.39 2.77
CA VAL A 69 -2.74 -0.57 1.99
C VAL A 69 -4.06 -1.31 1.83
N ARG A 70 -5.18 -0.69 2.21
CA ARG A 70 -6.52 -1.29 2.21
C ARG A 70 -7.56 -0.27 1.81
N GLY A 71 -8.68 -0.74 1.29
CA GLY A 71 -9.81 0.12 0.96
C GLY A 71 -10.49 -0.28 -0.36
N PRO A 72 -11.49 0.50 -0.79
CA PRO A 72 -11.87 1.80 -0.20
C PRO A 72 -12.52 1.67 1.18
N ARG A 73 -12.50 2.74 1.97
CA ARG A 73 -13.15 2.88 3.28
C ARG A 73 -13.99 4.15 3.32
N GLY A 74 -15.01 4.17 4.16
CA GLY A 74 -15.91 5.32 4.33
C GLY A 74 -17.23 5.17 3.57
N PRO A 75 -18.20 6.08 3.79
CA PRO A 75 -19.44 6.09 3.04
C PRO A 75 -19.23 6.58 1.60
N ARG A 76 -20.10 6.14 0.68
CA ARG A 76 -20.08 6.52 -0.74
C ARG A 76 -19.94 8.04 -0.92
N GLY A 77 -19.01 8.46 -1.78
CA GLY A 77 -18.70 9.88 -2.04
C GLY A 77 -17.64 10.49 -1.13
N SER A 78 -17.21 9.77 -0.08
CA SER A 78 -16.10 10.14 0.80
C SER A 78 -15.14 8.97 1.00
N GLU A 79 -15.09 8.08 0.02
CA GLU A 79 -14.27 6.88 0.07
C GLU A 79 -12.79 7.26 0.04
N TYR A 80 -11.96 6.47 0.73
CA TYR A 80 -10.51 6.63 0.71
C TYR A 80 -9.78 5.28 0.81
N VAL A 81 -8.56 5.23 0.31
CA VAL A 81 -7.61 4.13 0.49
C VAL A 81 -6.80 4.39 1.75
N ALA A 82 -6.91 3.52 2.76
CA ALA A 82 -6.12 3.61 3.98
C ALA A 82 -4.75 2.96 3.78
N ALA A 83 -3.68 3.73 3.98
CA ALA A 83 -2.31 3.26 3.98
C ALA A 83 -1.70 3.41 5.38
N THR A 84 -1.14 2.32 5.92
CA THR A 84 -0.46 2.33 7.22
C THR A 84 0.99 1.94 7.04
N VAL A 85 1.90 2.82 7.46
CA VAL A 85 3.35 2.62 7.41
C VAL A 85 3.85 2.34 8.82
N TYR A 86 4.48 1.20 9.03
CA TYR A 86 5.12 0.83 10.29
C TYR A 86 6.62 1.06 10.15
N ALA A 87 7.15 2.02 10.91
CA ALA A 87 8.54 2.46 10.81
C ALA A 87 9.23 2.45 12.18
N SER A 88 10.53 2.17 12.17
CA SER A 88 11.36 2.18 13.38
C SER A 88 11.48 3.60 13.93
N ASP A 89 11.73 4.57 13.05
CA ASP A 89 11.68 6.00 13.35
C ASP A 89 10.40 6.65 12.79
N HIS A 90 9.28 6.37 13.45
CA HIS A 90 7.99 6.92 13.06
C HIS A 90 7.91 8.45 13.19
N HIS A 91 8.68 9.09 14.08
CA HIS A 91 8.69 10.55 14.23
C HIS A 91 9.32 11.22 13.00
N SER A 92 10.46 10.71 12.53
CA SER A 92 11.10 11.20 11.30
C SER A 92 10.27 10.92 10.04
N ALA A 93 9.53 9.80 10.01
CA ALA A 93 8.59 9.49 8.93
C ALA A 93 7.39 10.45 8.92
N ILE A 94 6.89 10.88 10.09
CA ILE A 94 5.82 11.90 10.17
C ILE A 94 6.37 13.28 9.76
N GLY A 95 7.58 13.60 10.18
CA GLY A 95 8.18 14.92 10.02
C GLY A 95 7.57 15.97 10.95
N PRO A 96 8.06 17.22 10.90
CA PRO A 96 7.53 18.33 11.69
C PRO A 96 6.05 18.56 11.31
N ASP A 97 5.16 18.58 12.30
CA ASP A 97 3.72 18.82 12.10
C ASP A 97 3.04 17.93 11.03
N GLY A 98 3.61 16.75 10.74
CA GLY A 98 3.10 15.85 9.71
C GLY A 98 3.38 16.28 8.26
N GLU A 99 4.29 17.23 8.04
CA GLU A 99 4.61 17.77 6.70
C GLU A 99 5.04 16.68 5.72
N ARG A 100 5.92 15.76 6.15
CA ARG A 100 6.42 14.69 5.28
C ARG A 100 5.28 13.77 4.82
N VAL A 101 4.39 13.39 5.74
CA VAL A 101 3.21 12.58 5.40
C VAL A 101 2.28 13.32 4.45
N ARG A 102 2.01 14.61 4.68
CA ARG A 102 1.15 15.41 3.79
C ARG A 102 1.70 15.51 2.36
N GLY A 103 3.00 15.76 2.20
CA GLY A 103 3.61 15.83 0.86
C GLY A 103 3.50 14.50 0.10
N VAL A 104 3.72 13.39 0.79
CA VAL A 104 3.57 12.04 0.20
C VAL A 104 2.10 11.71 -0.08
N GLU A 105 1.16 12.13 0.79
CA GLU A 105 -0.27 12.01 0.52
C GLU A 105 -0.67 12.80 -0.73
N GLU A 106 -0.19 14.04 -0.90
CA GLU A 106 -0.46 14.88 -2.06
C GLU A 106 -0.04 14.22 -3.37
N GLU A 107 1.20 13.73 -3.45
CA GLU A 107 1.73 13.05 -4.64
C GLU A 107 0.90 11.80 -5.00
N LEU A 108 0.57 10.96 -4.02
CA LEU A 108 -0.28 9.79 -4.26
C LEU A 108 -1.72 10.17 -4.63
N ASN A 109 -2.22 11.31 -4.15
CA ASN A 109 -3.57 11.78 -4.46
C ASN A 109 -3.69 12.37 -5.87
N GLU A 110 -2.63 12.98 -6.40
CA GLU A 110 -2.56 13.37 -7.81
C GLU A 110 -2.70 12.14 -8.71
N LEU A 111 -1.92 11.08 -8.44
CA LEU A 111 -2.02 9.82 -9.17
C LEU A 111 -3.39 9.14 -8.99
N ALA A 112 -3.95 9.18 -7.77
CA ALA A 112 -5.29 8.64 -7.51
C ALA A 112 -6.36 9.34 -8.37
N SER A 113 -6.27 10.67 -8.48
CA SER A 113 -7.15 11.50 -9.30
C SER A 113 -7.06 11.13 -10.79
N GLU A 114 -5.83 11.00 -11.32
CA GLU A 114 -5.61 10.58 -12.72
C GLU A 114 -6.21 9.21 -13.02
N LEU A 115 -6.07 8.27 -12.08
CA LEU A 115 -6.62 6.93 -12.19
C LEU A 115 -8.12 6.86 -11.90
N ARG A 116 -8.74 7.95 -11.41
CA ARG A 116 -10.13 8.00 -10.94
C ARG A 116 -10.40 6.96 -9.84
N VAL A 117 -9.48 6.82 -8.90
CA VAL A 117 -9.64 6.00 -7.70
C VAL A 117 -9.74 6.87 -6.45
N PRO A 118 -10.29 6.36 -5.33
CA PRO A 118 -10.40 7.13 -4.10
C PRO A 118 -9.03 7.62 -3.58
N PRO A 119 -8.96 8.81 -2.94
CA PRO A 119 -7.72 9.37 -2.41
C PRO A 119 -7.12 8.47 -1.33
N VAL A 120 -5.81 8.55 -1.13
CA VAL A 120 -5.10 7.85 -0.06
C VAL A 120 -5.11 8.67 1.24
N ARG A 121 -5.18 7.96 2.36
CA ARG A 121 -4.93 8.50 3.71
C ARG A 121 -3.84 7.68 4.38
N ILE A 122 -2.74 8.33 4.73
CA ILE A 122 -1.55 7.71 5.30
C ILE A 122 -1.58 7.86 6.82
N THR A 123 -1.26 6.78 7.51
CA THR A 123 -1.02 6.77 8.95
C THR A 123 0.32 6.11 9.21
N VAL A 124 1.19 6.80 9.94
CA VAL A 124 2.47 6.21 10.39
C VAL A 124 2.29 5.67 11.80
N GLN A 125 2.83 4.49 12.05
CA GLN A 125 2.80 3.79 13.34
C GLN A 125 4.20 3.30 13.71
N PRO A 126 4.51 3.18 15.02
CA PRO A 126 5.72 2.52 15.47
C PRO A 126 5.83 1.07 14.97
N ALA A 127 7.04 0.63 14.62
CA ALA A 127 7.31 -0.72 14.10
C ALA A 127 6.84 -1.86 15.01
N HIS A 128 6.89 -1.69 16.34
CA HIS A 128 6.48 -2.71 17.31
C HIS A 128 4.97 -3.02 17.32
N LEU A 129 4.16 -2.25 16.57
CA LEU A 129 2.71 -2.49 16.40
C LEU A 129 2.38 -3.28 15.12
N ALA A 130 3.40 -3.77 14.39
CA ALA A 130 3.22 -4.45 13.11
C ALA A 130 2.76 -5.93 13.25
N ASP A 131 2.83 -6.48 14.46
CA ASP A 131 2.61 -7.89 14.83
C ASP A 131 1.17 -8.20 15.29
#